data_AF-A0A537YJW0-F1
#
_entry.id   AF-A0A537YJW0-F1
#
_cell.length_a   1.000
_cell.length_b   1.000
_cell.length_c   1.000
_cell.angle_alpha   90.00
_cell.angle_beta   90.00
_cell.angle_gamma   90.00
#
_symmetry.space_group_name_H-M   'P 1'
#
loop_
_entity.id
_entity.type
_entity.pdbx_description
1 polymer ?
#
loop_
_entity_poly.entity_id
_entity_poly.type
_entity_poly.pdbx_seq_one_letter_code
_entity_poly.pdbx_strand_id
1 'polypeptide(L)' 'DDLNRARERLEVLRSETTRLDDATKKLQSDAEVERIAREQYGLVRPGEQSYVVIPATTTTTTPPPAPTAPGGLPNRQP' A
#
# COMPACT_ATOMS: atom_id res chain seq x y z
N ASP A 1 -36.19 -13.04 36.50
CA ASP A 1 -35.55 -12.07 35.57
C ASP A 1 -34.04 -11.95 35.74
N ASP A 2 -33.51 -11.75 36.95
CA ASP A 2 -32.05 -11.54 37.15
C ASP A 2 -31.15 -12.70 36.70
N LEU A 3 -31.57 -13.96 36.92
CA LEU A 3 -30.81 -15.13 36.49
C LEU A 3 -30.68 -15.20 34.96
N ASN A 4 -31.75 -14.84 34.23
CA ASN A 4 -31.72 -14.83 32.77
C ASN A 4 -30.82 -13.71 32.24
N ARG A 5 -30.90 -12.52 32.85
CA ARG A 5 -30.01 -11.40 32.51
C ARG A 5 -28.53 -11.71 32.80
N ALA A 6 -28.25 -12.42 33.88
CA ALA A 6 -26.88 -12.86 34.20
C ALA A 6 -26.36 -13.88 33.17
N ARG A 7 -27.22 -14.81 32.71
CA ARG A 7 -26.88 -15.78 31.66
C ARG A 7 -26.58 -15.10 30.33
N GLU A 8 -27.44 -14.19 29.90
CA GLU A 8 -27.25 -13.43 28.64
C GLU A 8 -25.92 -12.67 28.64
N ARG A 9 -25.61 -11.97 29.75
CA ARG A 9 -24.32 -11.28 29.90
C ARG A 9 -23.13 -12.23 29.83
N LEU A 10 -23.24 -13.40 30.45
CA LEU A 10 -22.18 -14.40 30.42
C LEU A 10 -21.93 -14.93 29.01
N GLU A 11 -22.98 -15.13 28.22
CA GLU A 11 -22.87 -15.55 26.83
C GLU A 11 -22.19 -14.50 25.95
N VAL A 12 -22.58 -13.22 26.11
CA VAL A 12 -21.92 -12.09 25.42
C VAL A 12 -20.43 -12.05 25.77
N LEU A 13 -20.09 -12.07 27.07
CA LEU A 13 -18.70 -12.02 27.52
C LEU A 13 -17.87 -13.20 27.01
N ARG A 14 -18.44 -14.40 26.95
CA ARG A 14 -17.77 -15.58 26.39
C ARG A 14 -17.50 -15.41 24.90
N SER A 15 -18.49 -14.95 24.14
CA SER A 15 -18.33 -14.67 22.71
C SER A 15 -17.25 -13.62 22.45
N GLU A 16 -17.23 -12.55 23.23
CA GLU A 16 -16.20 -11.50 23.12
C GLU A 16 -14.82 -12.04 23.49
N THR A 17 -14.72 -12.85 24.54
CA THR A 17 -13.46 -13.48 24.95
C THR A 17 -12.90 -14.36 23.84
N THR A 18 -13.72 -15.22 23.22
CA THR A 18 -13.29 -16.06 22.10
C THR A 18 -12.82 -15.21 20.91
N ARG A 19 -13.58 -14.17 20.54
CA ARG A 19 -13.21 -13.29 19.44
C ARG A 19 -11.87 -12.58 19.69
N LEU A 20 -11.64 -12.10 20.91
CA LEU A 20 -10.39 -11.43 21.27
C LEU A 20 -9.21 -12.40 21.27
N ASP A 21 -9.39 -13.61 21.79
CA ASP A 21 -8.35 -14.66 21.78
C ASP A 21 -7.94 -15.03 20.35
N ASP A 22 -8.90 -15.19 19.44
CA ASP A 22 -8.61 -15.44 18.02
C ASP A 22 -7.88 -14.26 17.35
N ALA A 23 -8.27 -13.03 17.67
CA ALA A 23 -7.59 -11.84 17.17
C ALA A 23 -6.15 -11.75 17.68
N THR A 24 -5.92 -12.03 18.97
CA THR A 24 -4.59 -12.07 19.58
C THR A 24 -3.72 -13.12 18.91
N LYS A 25 -4.22 -14.36 18.74
CA LYS A 25 -3.47 -15.42 18.04
C LYS A 25 -3.09 -15.03 16.62
N LYS A 26 -4.02 -14.40 15.89
CA LYS A 26 -3.74 -13.93 14.53
C LYS A 26 -2.63 -12.87 14.53
N LEU A 27 -2.74 -11.86 15.38
CA LEU A 27 -1.77 -10.76 15.49
C LEU A 27 -0.37 -11.24 15.93
N GLN A 28 -0.32 -12.31 16.72
CA GLN A 28 0.93 -12.92 17.16
C GLN A 28 1.53 -13.89 16.15
N SER A 29 0.83 -14.22 15.07
CA SER A 29 1.37 -15.11 14.05
C SER A 29 2.50 -14.43 13.27
N ASP A 30 3.54 -15.20 12.93
CA ASP A 30 4.70 -14.70 12.17
C ASP A 30 4.28 -13.98 10.87
N ALA A 31 3.28 -14.50 10.17
CA ALA A 31 2.78 -13.92 8.94
C ALA A 31 2.17 -12.53 9.15
N GLU A 32 1.39 -12.35 10.20
CA GLU A 32 0.76 -11.06 10.49
C GLU A 32 1.78 -10.05 11.04
N VAL A 33 2.72 -10.51 11.87
CA VAL A 33 3.86 -9.70 12.33
C VAL A 33 4.68 -9.21 11.14
N GLU A 34 5.03 -10.10 10.20
CA GLU A 34 5.80 -9.75 9.01
C GLU A 34 5.03 -8.78 8.11
N ARG A 35 3.73 -8.99 7.92
CA ARG A 35 2.86 -8.10 7.16
C ARG A 35 2.90 -6.68 7.74
N ILE A 36 2.67 -6.53 9.04
CA ILE A 36 2.70 -5.22 9.73
C ILE A 36 4.11 -4.60 9.66
N ALA A 37 5.15 -5.40 9.89
CA ALA A 37 6.54 -4.96 9.83
C ALA A 37 6.90 -4.37 8.46
N ARG A 38 6.51 -5.05 7.36
CA ARG A 38 6.73 -4.57 5.99
C ARG A 38 5.88 -3.34 5.67
N GLU A 39 4.58 -3.38 5.97
CA GLU A 39 3.64 -2.33 5.57
C GLU A 39 3.79 -1.02 6.35
N GLN A 40 3.96 -1.11 7.67
CA GLN A 40 3.93 0.08 8.53
C GLN A 40 5.32 0.58 8.91
N TYR A 41 6.31 -0.30 8.93
CA TYR A 41 7.65 0.02 9.41
C TYR A 41 8.74 -0.14 8.33
N GLY A 42 8.41 -0.67 7.14
CA GLY A 42 9.37 -0.90 6.06
C GLY A 42 10.45 -1.93 6.40
N LEU A 43 10.22 -2.76 7.43
CA LEU A 43 11.17 -3.78 7.88
C LEU A 43 11.11 -5.01 6.97
N VAL A 44 12.28 -5.56 6.66
CA VAL A 44 12.46 -6.80 5.89
C VAL A 44 13.42 -7.73 6.61
N ARG A 45 13.44 -9.01 6.24
CA ARG A 45 14.36 -9.97 6.88
C ARG A 45 15.82 -9.66 6.48
N PRO A 46 16.81 -10.06 7.29
CA PRO A 46 18.21 -9.92 6.90
C PRO A 46 18.49 -10.58 5.54
N GLY A 47 19.13 -9.85 4.64
CA GLY A 47 19.43 -10.30 3.27
C GLY A 47 18.32 -10.02 2.25
N GLU A 48 17.17 -9.49 2.65
CA GLU A 48 16.14 -9.01 1.74
C GLU A 48 16.30 -7.52 1.41
N GLN A 49 15.74 -7.10 0.28
CA GLN A 49 15.72 -5.70 -0.16
C GLN A 49 14.28 -5.23 -0.36
N SER A 50 13.91 -4.12 0.28
CA SER A 50 12.61 -3.48 0.10
C SER A 50 12.64 -2.57 -1.14
N TYR A 51 11.60 -2.65 -1.95
CA TYR A 51 11.38 -1.76 -3.09
C TYR A 51 10.06 -1.02 -2.87
N VAL A 52 10.06 0.29 -3.13
CA VAL A 52 8.85 1.10 -3.14
C VAL A 52 8.57 1.58 -4.56
N VAL A 53 7.31 1.52 -4.97
CA VAL A 53 6.90 2.06 -6.26
C VAL A 53 6.79 3.57 -6.12
N ILE A 54 7.64 4.31 -6.83
CA ILE A 54 7.52 5.76 -6.94
C ILE A 54 6.54 6.05 -8.08
N PRO A 55 5.42 6.76 -7.82
CA PRO A 55 4.53 7.20 -8.88
C PRO A 55 5.32 8.01 -9.93
N ALA A 56 5.10 7.75 -11.21
CA ALA A 56 5.72 8.54 -12.26
C ALA A 56 5.32 10.01 -12.10
N THR A 57 6.30 10.88 -11.84
CA THR A 57 6.07 12.32 -11.93
C THR A 57 5.95 12.66 -13.41
N THR A 58 4.78 13.16 -13.83
CA THR A 58 4.61 13.71 -15.17
C THR A 58 5.35 15.04 -15.22
N THR A 59 6.66 15.02 -15.41
CA THR A 59 7.36 16.22 -15.86
C THR A 59 6.93 16.43 -17.31
N THR A 60 6.02 17.36 -17.54
CA THR A 60 5.74 17.88 -18.88
C THR A 60 7.02 18.52 -19.39
N THR A 61 7.84 17.74 -20.09
CA THR A 61 8.95 18.27 -20.88
C THR A 61 8.31 19.04 -22.03
N THR A 62 8.19 20.36 -21.87
CA THR A 62 7.90 21.25 -22.99
C THR A 62 9.01 21.04 -24.02
N PRO A 63 8.71 20.55 -25.24
CA PRO A 63 9.73 20.38 -26.25
C PRO A 63 10.33 21.76 -26.57
N PRO A 64 11.66 21.87 -26.74
CA PRO A 64 12.28 23.11 -27.16
C PRO A 64 11.66 23.57 -28.49
N PRO A 65 11.45 24.89 -28.68
CA PRO A 65 10.87 25.40 -29.92
C PRO A 65 11.70 24.95 -31.12
N ALA A 66 11.04 24.38 -32.13
CA ALA A 66 11.69 23.94 -33.36
C ALA A 66 12.40 25.13 -34.05
N PRO A 67 13.61 24.94 -34.60
CA PRO A 67 14.27 25.99 -35.36
C PRO A 67 13.43 26.29 -36.62
N THR A 68 12.93 27.53 -36.71
CA THR A 68 12.27 28.04 -37.90
C THR A 68 13.28 28.06 -39.05
N ALA A 69 13.12 27.16 -40.02
CA ALA A 69 13.94 27.15 -41.22
C ALA A 69 13.73 28.45 -42.01
N PRO A 70 14.79 29.26 -42.27
CA PRO A 70 14.65 30.42 -43.13
C PRO A 70 14.63 29.97 -44.60
N GLY A 71 13.57 30.34 -45.31
CA GLY A 71 13.56 30.70 -46.73
C GLY A 71 14.14 29.67 -47.71
N GLY A 72 13.24 28.97 -48.40
CA GLY A 72 13.58 28.09 -49.52
C GLY A 72 14.39 28.78 -50.62
N LEU A 73 15.42 28.09 -51.10
CA LEU A 73 16.11 28.43 -52.34
C LEU A 73 15.28 27.89 -53.53
N PRO A 74 15.08 28.69 -54.60
CA PRO A 74 14.30 28.25 -55.75
C PRO A 74 15.03 27.16 -56.56
N ASN A 75 14.24 26.15 -56.92
CA ASN A 75 14.58 24.98 -57.69
C ASN A 75 15.25 25.34 -59.04
N ARG A 76 16.41 24.74 -59.35
CA ARG A 76 17.00 24.74 -60.70
C ARG A 76 17.26 23.31 -61.19
N GLN A 77 16.50 22.96 -62.24
CA GLN A 77 16.87 22.15 -63.41
C GLN A 77 17.02 20.62 -63.30
N PRO A 78 16.98 19.87 -64.43
CA PRO A 78 16.98 20.30 -65.85
C PRO A 78 15.62 20.45 -66.54
#